data_AF-A0A3N4IVA3-F1
#
_entry.id   AF-A0A3N4IVA3-F1
#
_cell.length_a   1.000
_cell.length_b   1.000
_cell.length_c   1.000
_cell.angle_alpha   90.00
_cell.angle_beta   90.00
_cell.angle_gamma   90.00
#
_symmetry.space_group_name_H-M   'P 1'
#
loop_
_entity.id
_entity.type
_entity.pdbx_description
1 polymer ?
#
loop_
_entity_poly.entity_id
_entity_poly.type
_entity_poly.pdbx_seq_one_letter_code
_entity_poly.pdbx_strand_id
1 'polypeptide(L)'
;MPHKQATTGKVTTRNQKLVSPAENQDECATCDAILVTRSQISQIGSDEEMKKDAKDALEQALQVEELHVGEVRGEPFVGNRRGLGLAGLPARIDAQDKKIALLNDETISRRTKIALLNDEATSRRTKIALLNDEATSHGTKIALLNDEATSHRTKIASLEDRVGSLTSSHEAYKLLRNRFISTFKRDKGLVKATEADRRIIAEGNGWVHGGDVVVDAQLYEGVGGRKDIAAFKKLYAVSPADVQTIRYQPTIDALNTHAGIIASKHKIGTDEFYARFSGFIRLLEEFGYDDGYLGGNATDVTRAYWSFLNCIKDEVKRVNAIEASD
;
A
#
# COMPACT_ATOMS: atom_id res chain seq x y z
N MET A 1 -9.77 -31.00 -69.94
CA MET A 1 -9.72 -30.16 -71.16
C MET A 1 -9.08 -28.83 -70.78
N PRO A 2 -8.17 -28.29 -71.60
CA PRO A 2 -6.76 -28.35 -71.25
C PRO A 2 -6.05 -26.99 -71.18
N HIS A 3 -4.78 -27.04 -70.74
CA HIS A 3 -3.65 -26.28 -71.26
C HIS A 3 -3.69 -24.74 -71.27
N LYS A 4 -2.82 -24.13 -70.43
CA LYS A 4 -1.59 -23.38 -70.80
C LYS A 4 -1.21 -22.50 -69.61
N GLN A 5 -0.15 -22.84 -68.88
CA GLN A 5 1.25 -22.46 -69.13
C GLN A 5 1.47 -21.00 -69.51
N ALA A 6 2.53 -20.47 -68.89
CA ALA A 6 3.42 -19.38 -69.32
C ALA A 6 3.23 -18.09 -68.50
N THR A 7 4.26 -17.39 -68.03
CA THR A 7 5.70 -17.61 -68.03
C THR A 7 6.34 -16.55 -67.13
N THR A 8 7.49 -16.91 -66.59
CA THR A 8 8.56 -16.05 -66.08
C THR A 8 8.91 -14.83 -66.95
N GLY A 9 9.29 -13.72 -66.31
CA GLY A 9 10.05 -12.63 -66.93
C GLY A 9 10.52 -11.63 -65.87
N LYS A 10 11.62 -11.90 -65.16
CA LYS A 10 12.96 -11.29 -65.34
C LYS A 10 13.00 -9.75 -65.38
N VAL A 11 13.57 -9.23 -64.30
CA VAL A 11 14.23 -7.92 -64.15
C VAL A 11 15.21 -7.68 -65.31
N THR A 12 15.20 -6.48 -65.90
CA THR A 12 16.46 -5.84 -66.36
C THR A 12 16.33 -4.32 -66.40
N THR A 13 17.10 -3.69 -65.52
CA THR A 13 17.46 -2.27 -65.51
C THR A 13 18.17 -1.89 -66.82
N ARG A 14 17.83 -0.76 -67.43
CA ARG A 14 18.76 -0.10 -68.37
C ARG A 14 18.73 1.41 -68.22
N ASN A 15 19.95 1.90 -68.07
CA ASN A 15 20.33 3.26 -67.74
C ASN A 15 20.05 4.28 -68.85
N GLN A 16 19.91 5.51 -68.37
CA GLN A 16 20.08 6.78 -69.06
C GLN A 16 21.25 6.80 -70.05
N LYS A 17 21.02 7.47 -71.19
CA LYS A 17 22.05 8.24 -71.88
C LYS A 17 21.39 9.44 -72.57
N LEU A 18 21.79 10.65 -72.16
CA LEU A 18 21.54 11.90 -72.88
C LEU A 18 22.25 11.87 -74.24
N VAL A 19 21.65 12.51 -75.24
CA VAL A 19 22.12 13.75 -75.91
C VAL A 19 21.26 13.97 -77.18
N SER A 20 20.56 15.11 -77.22
CA SER A 20 19.84 15.70 -78.37
C SER A 20 20.83 16.35 -79.37
N PRO A 21 20.46 16.84 -80.59
CA PRO A 21 19.47 17.91 -80.74
C PRO A 21 18.66 17.99 -82.05
N ALA A 22 17.64 18.84 -81.97
CA ALA A 22 16.98 19.61 -83.03
C ALA A 22 15.99 18.87 -83.93
N GLU A 23 14.73 19.27 -83.83
CA GLU A 23 14.07 19.96 -84.94
C GLU A 23 12.95 20.85 -84.40
N ASN A 24 13.04 22.13 -84.77
CA ASN A 24 12.05 23.15 -84.49
C ASN A 24 10.79 22.86 -85.31
N GLN A 25 9.64 22.72 -84.65
CA GLN A 25 8.38 23.17 -85.22
C GLN A 25 7.65 23.96 -84.13
N ASP A 26 7.48 25.24 -84.45
CA ASP A 26 6.62 26.19 -83.76
C ASP A 26 5.17 25.72 -83.98
N GLU A 27 4.75 24.72 -83.20
CA GLU A 27 3.35 24.40 -83.04
C GLU A 27 2.72 25.56 -82.27
N CYS A 28 2.10 26.48 -83.04
CA CYS A 28 1.13 27.43 -82.55
C CYS A 28 0.28 26.73 -81.48
N ALA A 29 0.47 27.13 -80.22
CA ALA A 29 -0.24 26.54 -79.11
C ALA A 29 -1.74 26.72 -79.37
N THR A 30 -2.40 25.68 -79.87
CA THR A 30 -3.85 25.64 -79.99
C THR A 30 -4.39 25.77 -78.57
N CYS A 31 -4.86 26.97 -78.23
CA CYS A 31 -5.52 27.20 -76.97
C CYS A 31 -6.87 26.49 -77.00
N ASP A 32 -6.98 25.38 -76.28
CA ASP A 32 -8.27 24.73 -76.03
C ASP A 32 -9.10 25.64 -75.11
N ALA A 33 -10.02 26.41 -75.70
CA ALA A 33 -10.88 27.32 -74.96
C ALA A 33 -12.04 26.55 -74.32
N ILE A 34 -12.20 26.67 -73.00
CA ILE A 34 -13.29 26.03 -72.26
C ILE A 34 -14.39 27.06 -72.03
N LEU A 35 -15.46 26.95 -72.81
CA LEU A 35 -16.66 27.75 -72.64
C LEU A 35 -17.78 26.89 -72.10
N VAL A 36 -18.29 27.29 -70.95
CA VAL A 36 -19.44 26.65 -70.33
C VAL A 36 -20.58 27.64 -70.28
N THR A 37 -21.66 27.28 -70.93
CA THR A 37 -22.87 28.09 -71.09
C THR A 37 -24.02 27.31 -70.46
N ARG A 38 -24.96 28.03 -69.83
CA ARG A 38 -26.16 27.42 -69.26
C ARG A 38 -27.28 27.59 -70.27
N SER A 39 -27.60 26.56 -71.05
CA SER A 39 -28.77 26.65 -71.91
C SER A 39 -30.06 26.52 -71.06
N GLN A 40 -31.00 27.44 -71.25
CA GLN A 40 -32.31 27.42 -70.57
C GLN A 40 -33.28 26.50 -71.31
N ILE A 41 -32.92 25.23 -71.53
CA ILE A 41 -33.81 24.29 -72.21
C ILE A 41 -34.53 23.43 -71.18
N SER A 42 -35.74 23.85 -70.82
CA SER A 42 -36.78 22.89 -70.50
C SER A 42 -37.05 22.05 -71.74
N GLN A 43 -36.76 20.74 -71.68
CA GLN A 43 -37.01 19.71 -72.71
C GLN A 43 -35.99 19.65 -73.87
N ILE A 44 -35.04 18.72 -73.75
CA ILE A 44 -34.35 17.96 -74.81
C ILE A 44 -34.13 18.75 -76.12
N GLY A 45 -33.18 19.69 -76.11
CA GLY A 45 -32.58 20.17 -77.36
C GLY A 45 -31.72 19.07 -77.98
N SER A 46 -31.71 18.96 -79.30
CA SER A 46 -30.80 18.03 -79.99
C SER A 46 -29.33 18.42 -79.75
N ASP A 47 -28.39 17.49 -79.89
CA ASP A 47 -26.94 17.76 -79.77
C ASP A 47 -26.51 18.94 -80.66
N GLU A 48 -27.13 19.10 -81.82
CA GLU A 48 -26.88 20.22 -82.73
C GLU A 48 -27.41 21.57 -82.23
N GLU A 49 -28.56 21.60 -81.56
CA GLU A 49 -29.07 22.82 -80.92
C GLU A 49 -28.18 23.24 -79.75
N MET A 50 -27.70 22.27 -78.95
CA MET A 50 -26.75 22.55 -77.87
C MET A 50 -25.42 23.09 -78.40
N LYS A 51 -24.90 22.56 -79.51
CA LYS A 51 -23.72 23.10 -80.19
C LYS A 51 -23.95 24.49 -80.74
N LYS A 52 -25.12 24.75 -81.32
CA LYS A 52 -25.49 26.07 -81.85
C LYS A 52 -25.58 27.10 -80.73
N ASP A 53 -26.28 26.79 -79.65
CA ASP A 53 -26.36 27.65 -78.46
C ASP A 53 -24.97 27.92 -77.87
N ALA A 54 -24.10 26.92 -77.83
CA ALA A 54 -22.73 27.08 -77.36
C ALA A 54 -21.91 28.01 -78.28
N LYS A 55 -22.08 27.91 -79.60
CA LYS A 55 -21.45 28.82 -80.58
C LYS A 55 -21.99 30.24 -80.45
N ASP A 56 -23.30 30.41 -80.36
CA ASP A 56 -23.95 31.71 -80.24
C ASP A 56 -23.55 32.40 -78.93
N ALA A 57 -23.46 31.64 -77.83
CA ALA A 57 -22.99 32.16 -76.55
C ALA A 57 -21.48 32.46 -76.53
N LEU A 58 -20.66 31.73 -77.30
CA LEU A 58 -19.26 32.07 -77.53
C LEU A 58 -19.12 33.37 -78.32
N GLU A 59 -19.91 33.53 -79.38
CA GLU A 59 -19.95 34.75 -80.18
C GLU A 59 -20.38 35.96 -79.34
N GLN A 60 -21.38 35.80 -78.47
CA GLN A 60 -21.77 36.83 -77.50
C GLN A 60 -20.66 37.12 -76.50
N ALA A 61 -19.98 36.11 -75.97
CA ALA A 61 -18.86 36.32 -75.03
C ALA A 61 -17.67 37.06 -75.68
N LEU A 62 -17.44 36.85 -76.98
CA LEU A 62 -16.46 37.60 -77.76
C LEU A 62 -16.86 39.08 -77.95
N GLN A 63 -18.16 39.37 -78.06
CA GLN A 63 -18.65 40.75 -78.18
C GLN A 63 -18.64 41.53 -76.86
N VAL A 64 -18.67 40.85 -75.71
CA VAL A 64 -18.79 41.46 -74.36
C VAL A 64 -17.46 41.42 -73.57
N GLU A 65 -16.32 41.09 -74.21
CA GLU A 65 -14.99 40.98 -73.58
C GLU A 65 -14.96 40.11 -72.29
N GLU A 66 -15.76 39.05 -72.22
CA GLU A 66 -15.86 38.20 -71.01
C GLU A 66 -14.90 36.99 -71.03
N LEU A 67 -13.89 37.02 -71.90
CA LEU A 67 -12.84 36.01 -71.95
C LEU A 67 -11.67 36.43 -71.06
N HIS A 68 -11.29 35.54 -70.16
CA HIS A 68 -10.12 35.70 -69.31
C HIS A 68 -9.11 34.61 -69.61
N VAL A 69 -7.84 34.90 -69.38
CA VAL A 69 -6.78 33.90 -69.35
C VAL A 69 -6.57 33.50 -67.89
N GLY A 70 -6.69 32.21 -67.58
CA GLY A 70 -6.43 31.65 -66.27
C GLY A 70 -5.41 30.53 -66.36
N GLU A 71 -4.52 30.45 -65.38
CA GLU A 71 -3.49 29.41 -65.34
C GLU A 71 -3.99 28.23 -64.50
N VAL A 72 -3.97 27.02 -65.06
CA VAL A 72 -4.30 25.78 -64.36
C VAL A 72 -3.10 24.84 -64.48
N ARG A 73 -2.48 24.50 -63.34
CA ARG A 73 -1.26 23.65 -63.26
C ARG A 73 -0.05 24.14 -64.09
N GLY A 74 0.05 25.44 -64.35
CA GLY A 74 1.15 26.00 -65.14
C GLY A 74 0.84 26.13 -66.63
N GLU A 75 -0.37 25.76 -67.06
CA GLU A 75 -0.83 25.85 -68.44
C GLU A 75 -1.87 26.97 -68.59
N PRO A 76 -1.79 27.83 -69.62
CA PRO A 76 -2.73 28.91 -69.85
C PRO A 76 -4.02 28.39 -70.50
N PHE A 77 -5.15 28.66 -69.86
CA PHE A 77 -6.49 28.40 -70.38
C PHE A 77 -7.18 29.71 -70.69
N VAL A 78 -7.97 29.75 -71.77
CA VAL A 78 -8.79 30.90 -72.12
C VAL A 78 -10.26 30.51 -72.04
N GLY A 79 -11.07 31.30 -71.35
CA GLY A 79 -12.48 31.01 -71.21
C GLY A 79 -13.22 32.07 -70.39
N ASN A 80 -14.54 31.93 -70.30
CA ASN A 80 -15.32 32.75 -69.37
C ASN A 80 -15.02 32.37 -67.91
N ARG A 81 -15.41 33.22 -66.96
CA ARG A 81 -15.15 32.99 -65.51
C ARG A 81 -15.62 31.62 -65.01
N ARG A 82 -16.71 31.08 -65.58
CA ARG A 82 -17.25 29.77 -65.23
C ARG A 82 -16.42 28.62 -65.79
N GLY A 83 -16.01 28.69 -67.05
CA GLY A 83 -15.18 27.70 -67.73
C GLY A 83 -13.80 27.56 -67.08
N LEU A 84 -13.16 28.68 -66.74
CA LEU A 84 -11.89 28.65 -66.01
C LEU A 84 -12.01 28.00 -64.62
N GLY A 85 -13.14 28.22 -63.92
CA GLY A 85 -13.41 27.56 -62.64
C GLY A 85 -13.57 26.04 -62.76
N LEU A 86 -14.04 25.55 -63.92
CA LEU A 86 -14.21 24.13 -64.21
C LEU A 86 -12.90 23.48 -64.70
N ALA A 87 -12.06 24.21 -65.45
CA ALA A 87 -10.76 23.74 -65.91
C ALA A 87 -9.86 23.25 -64.76
N GLY A 88 -9.95 23.89 -63.59
CA GLY A 88 -9.20 23.49 -62.39
C GLY A 88 -9.81 22.36 -61.56
N LEU A 89 -11.02 21.88 -61.87
CA LEU A 89 -11.69 20.85 -61.06
C LEU A 89 -10.97 19.50 -61.07
N PRO A 90 -10.53 18.94 -62.21
CA PRO A 90 -9.85 17.65 -62.22
C PRO A 90 -8.61 17.63 -61.31
N ALA A 91 -7.81 18.71 -61.34
CA ALA A 91 -6.64 18.84 -60.48
C ALA A 91 -7.00 18.89 -58.98
N ARG A 92 -8.11 19.54 -58.63
CA ARG A 92 -8.62 19.58 -57.24
C ARG A 92 -9.14 18.21 -56.80
N ILE A 93 -9.81 17.48 -57.69
CA ILE A 93 -10.28 16.11 -57.46
C ILE A 93 -9.06 15.19 -57.22
N ASP A 94 -8.05 15.23 -58.09
CA ASP A 94 -6.82 14.44 -57.93
C ASP A 94 -6.11 14.71 -56.60
N ALA A 95 -6.05 15.98 -56.18
CA ALA A 95 -5.47 16.37 -54.90
C ALA A 95 -6.29 15.84 -53.71
N GLN A 96 -7.62 15.86 -53.82
CA GLN A 96 -8.52 15.30 -52.81
C GLN A 96 -8.40 13.77 -52.74
N ASP A 97 -8.34 13.08 -53.88
CA ASP A 97 -8.18 11.63 -53.93
C ASP A 97 -6.87 11.17 -53.30
N LYS A 98 -5.77 11.89 -53.54
CA LYS A 98 -4.49 11.65 -52.84
C LYS A 98 -4.61 11.82 -51.33
N LYS A 99 -5.33 12.86 -50.88
CA LYS A 99 -5.57 13.09 -49.44
C LYS A 99 -6.43 11.98 -48.83
N ILE A 100 -7.45 11.51 -49.55
CA ILE A 100 -8.30 10.39 -49.12
C ILE A 100 -7.47 9.11 -49.00
N ALA A 101 -6.60 8.82 -49.97
CA ALA A 101 -5.70 7.67 -49.91
C ALA A 101 -4.78 7.71 -48.68
N LEU A 102 -4.13 8.86 -48.42
CA LEU A 102 -3.28 9.04 -47.23
C LEU A 102 -4.04 8.86 -45.91
N LEU A 103 -5.25 9.43 -45.81
CA LEU A 103 -6.08 9.27 -44.61
C LEU A 103 -6.55 7.82 -44.42
N ASN A 104 -6.79 7.08 -45.49
CA ASN A 104 -7.15 5.66 -45.43
C ASN A 104 -5.97 4.82 -44.90
N ASP A 105 -4.75 5.06 -45.40
CA ASP A 105 -3.55 4.36 -44.92
C ASP A 105 -3.30 4.62 -43.43
N GLU A 106 -3.45 5.88 -43.00
CA GLU A 106 -3.35 6.24 -41.58
C GLU A 106 -4.44 5.54 -40.75
N THR A 107 -5.67 5.48 -41.26
CA THR A 107 -6.79 4.80 -40.59
C THR A 107 -6.52 3.30 -40.45
N ILE A 108 -5.96 2.65 -41.47
CA ILE A 108 -5.57 1.23 -41.41
C ILE A 108 -4.48 1.02 -40.35
N SER A 109 -3.45 1.87 -40.33
CA SER A 109 -2.37 1.79 -39.32
C SER A 109 -2.90 1.95 -37.89
N ARG A 110 -3.78 2.94 -37.66
CA ARG A 110 -4.43 3.17 -36.36
C ARG A 110 -5.30 1.99 -35.95
N ARG A 111 -6.06 1.39 -36.88
CA ARG A 111 -6.88 0.19 -36.61
C ARG A 111 -6.02 -0.99 -36.18
N THR A 112 -4.90 -1.23 -36.84
CA THR A 112 -3.95 -2.29 -36.46
C THR A 112 -3.38 -2.07 -35.05
N LYS A 113 -3.03 -0.82 -34.71
CA LYS A 113 -2.57 -0.48 -33.36
C LYS A 113 -3.64 -0.72 -32.29
N ILE A 114 -4.91 -0.39 -32.58
CA ILE A 114 -6.03 -0.64 -31.67
C ILE A 114 -6.23 -2.15 -31.43
N ALA A 115 -6.12 -2.97 -32.48
CA ALA A 115 -6.22 -4.42 -32.35
C ALA A 115 -5.15 -4.97 -31.39
N LEU A 116 -3.88 -4.57 -31.58
CA LEU A 116 -2.78 -4.98 -30.71
C LEU A 116 -3.00 -4.56 -29.24
N LEU A 117 -3.47 -3.33 -29.01
CA LEU A 117 -3.76 -2.85 -27.65
C LEU A 117 -4.91 -3.62 -26.99
N ASN A 118 -5.90 -4.06 -27.77
CA ASN A 118 -7.01 -4.87 -27.27
C ASN A 118 -6.56 -6.28 -26.86
N ASP A 119 -5.65 -6.89 -27.63
CA ASP A 119 -5.07 -8.20 -27.29
C ASP A 119 -4.26 -8.10 -25.99
N GLU A 120 -3.44 -7.05 -25.86
CA GLU A 120 -2.68 -6.79 -24.64
C GLU A 120 -3.61 -6.55 -23.43
N ALA A 121 -4.67 -5.75 -23.59
CA ALA A 121 -5.65 -5.52 -22.55
C ALA A 121 -6.35 -6.82 -22.11
N THR A 122 -6.62 -7.72 -23.05
CA THR A 122 -7.21 -9.04 -22.76
C THR A 122 -6.26 -9.92 -21.96
N SER A 123 -4.98 -9.97 -22.34
CA SER A 123 -3.94 -10.68 -21.59
C SER A 123 -3.74 -10.13 -20.18
N ARG A 124 -3.75 -8.79 -20.01
CA ARG A 124 -3.67 -8.17 -18.69
C ARG A 124 -4.89 -8.49 -17.82
N ARG A 125 -6.10 -8.52 -18.41
CA ARG A 125 -7.33 -8.89 -17.69
C ARG A 125 -7.29 -10.32 -17.16
N THR A 126 -6.80 -11.29 -17.95
CA THR A 126 -6.69 -12.69 -17.48
C THR A 126 -5.67 -12.82 -16.34
N LYS A 127 -4.55 -12.09 -16.41
CA LYS A 127 -3.58 -12.05 -15.30
C LYS A 127 -4.16 -11.47 -14.02
N ILE A 128 -4.97 -10.40 -14.11
CA ILE A 128 -5.65 -9.80 -12.95
C ILE A 128 -6.64 -10.80 -12.33
N ALA A 129 -7.39 -11.55 -13.14
CA ALA A 129 -8.31 -12.57 -12.64
C ALA A 129 -7.57 -13.64 -11.82
N LEU A 130 -6.45 -14.17 -12.35
CA LEU A 130 -5.63 -15.17 -11.64
C LEU A 130 -5.08 -14.65 -10.30
N LEU A 131 -4.60 -13.40 -10.28
CA LEU A 131 -4.10 -12.79 -9.04
C LEU A 131 -5.20 -12.59 -7.99
N ASN A 132 -6.43 -12.31 -8.42
CA ASN A 132 -7.57 -12.20 -7.51
C ASN A 132 -7.97 -13.54 -6.91
N ASP A 133 -7.92 -14.62 -7.67
CA ASP A 133 -8.18 -15.98 -7.17
C ASP A 133 -7.12 -16.40 -6.14
N GLU A 134 -5.84 -16.10 -6.40
CA GLU A 134 -4.74 -16.33 -5.46
C GLU A 134 -4.91 -15.52 -4.17
N ALA A 135 -5.26 -14.22 -4.29
CA ALA A 135 -5.54 -13.37 -3.14
C ALA A 135 -6.70 -13.91 -2.28
N THR A 136 -7.74 -14.46 -2.93
CA THR A 136 -8.87 -15.09 -2.25
C THR A 136 -8.44 -16.34 -1.48
N SER A 137 -7.63 -17.20 -2.10
CA SER A 137 -7.05 -18.39 -1.47
C SER A 137 -6.13 -18.05 -0.28
N HIS A 138 -5.30 -17.02 -0.41
CA HIS A 138 -4.49 -16.53 0.71
C HIS A 138 -5.35 -15.96 1.84
N GLY A 139 -6.43 -15.25 1.51
CA GLY A 139 -7.38 -14.73 2.49
C GLY A 139 -8.00 -15.83 3.35
N THR A 140 -8.42 -16.94 2.75
CA THR A 140 -8.99 -18.08 3.50
C THR A 140 -7.96 -18.75 4.40
N LYS A 141 -6.71 -18.90 3.94
CA LYS A 141 -5.62 -19.44 4.75
C LYS A 141 -5.29 -18.57 5.96
N ILE A 142 -5.30 -17.25 5.81
CA ILE A 142 -5.08 -16.30 6.92
C ILE A 142 -6.19 -16.44 7.97
N ALA A 143 -7.45 -16.55 7.54
CA ALA A 143 -8.58 -16.75 8.45
C ALA A 143 -8.39 -18.02 9.31
N LEU A 144 -8.06 -19.15 8.68
CA LEU A 144 -7.81 -20.42 9.39
C LEU A 144 -6.67 -20.32 10.41
N LEU A 145 -5.56 -19.68 10.04
CA LEU A 145 -4.42 -19.50 10.95
C LEU A 145 -4.78 -18.60 12.15
N ASN A 146 -5.63 -17.59 11.94
CA ASN A 146 -6.10 -16.73 13.02
C ASN A 146 -7.01 -17.47 14.01
N ASP A 147 -7.87 -18.36 13.52
CA ASP A 147 -8.72 -19.21 14.36
C ASP A 147 -7.86 -20.17 15.21
N GLU A 148 -6.84 -20.80 14.60
CA GLU A 148 -5.89 -21.66 15.30
C GLU A 148 -5.10 -20.90 16.37
N ALA A 149 -4.59 -19.70 16.04
CA ALA A 149 -3.89 -18.86 16.99
C ALA A 149 -4.78 -18.46 18.18
N THR A 150 -6.07 -18.20 17.94
CA THR A 150 -7.04 -17.89 18.99
C THR A 150 -7.28 -19.10 19.90
N SER A 151 -7.43 -20.30 19.33
CA SER A 151 -7.53 -21.56 20.08
C SER A 151 -6.29 -21.85 20.93
N HIS A 152 -5.10 -21.61 20.39
CA HIS A 152 -3.86 -21.76 21.15
C HIS A 152 -3.76 -20.76 22.31
N ARG A 153 -4.16 -19.49 22.11
CA ARG A 153 -4.18 -18.50 23.19
C ARG A 153 -5.12 -18.90 24.35
N THR A 154 -6.33 -19.39 24.05
CA THR A 154 -7.25 -19.83 25.10
C THR A 154 -6.71 -21.03 25.86
N LYS A 155 -6.04 -21.97 25.17
CA LYS A 155 -5.39 -23.12 25.80
C LYS A 155 -4.21 -22.71 26.69
N ILE A 156 -3.40 -21.74 26.25
CA ILE A 156 -2.29 -21.19 27.06
C ILE A 156 -2.85 -20.57 28.34
N ALA A 157 -3.85 -19.69 28.24
CA ALA A 157 -4.47 -19.06 29.40
C ALA A 157 -5.01 -20.10 30.40
N SER A 158 -5.71 -21.13 29.91
CA SER A 158 -6.21 -22.22 30.76
C SER A 158 -5.09 -23.03 31.44
N LEU A 159 -3.97 -23.26 30.76
CA LEU A 159 -2.81 -23.94 31.34
C LEU A 159 -2.13 -23.07 32.39
N GLU A 160 -1.98 -21.77 32.13
CA GLU A 160 -1.44 -20.79 33.06
C GLU A 160 -2.27 -20.75 34.35
N ASP A 161 -3.60 -20.68 34.24
CA ASP A 161 -4.52 -20.75 35.39
C ASP A 161 -4.32 -22.02 36.24
N ARG A 162 -4.19 -23.18 35.58
CA ARG A 162 -3.97 -24.47 36.25
C ARG A 162 -2.63 -24.53 36.97
N VAL A 163 -1.56 -24.02 36.35
CA VAL A 163 -0.22 -23.96 36.95
C VAL A 163 -0.20 -22.99 38.12
N GLY A 164 -0.86 -21.82 38.00
CA GLY A 164 -1.00 -20.84 39.07
C GLY A 164 -1.76 -21.42 40.28
N SER A 165 -2.88 -22.09 40.04
CA SER A 165 -3.65 -22.77 41.10
C SER A 165 -2.82 -23.86 41.79
N LEU A 166 -2.09 -24.68 41.02
CA LEU A 166 -1.29 -25.75 41.59
C LEU A 166 -0.15 -25.20 42.45
N THR A 167 0.58 -24.20 41.94
CA THR A 167 1.65 -23.50 42.66
C THR A 167 1.15 -22.89 43.97
N SER A 168 -0.01 -22.21 43.94
CA SER A 168 -0.62 -21.59 45.12
C SER A 168 -1.12 -22.62 46.14
N SER A 169 -1.55 -23.80 45.69
CA SER A 169 -2.02 -24.87 46.57
C SER A 169 -0.90 -25.66 47.26
N HIS A 170 0.35 -25.51 46.79
CA HIS A 170 1.47 -26.29 47.32
C HIS A 170 1.98 -25.70 48.65
N GLU A 171 1.69 -26.37 49.76
CA GLU A 171 2.06 -25.89 51.11
C GLU A 171 3.57 -25.61 51.27
N ALA A 172 4.43 -26.42 50.65
CA ALA A 172 5.88 -26.14 50.70
C ALA A 172 6.25 -24.81 50.00
N TYR A 173 5.48 -24.39 48.99
CA TYR A 173 5.70 -23.10 48.33
C TYR A 173 5.28 -21.95 49.25
N LYS A 174 4.13 -22.06 49.93
CA LYS A 174 3.70 -21.09 50.96
C LYS A 174 4.71 -20.96 52.11
N LEU A 175 5.36 -22.05 52.52
CA LEU A 175 6.44 -22.01 53.51
C LEU A 175 7.65 -21.21 53.00
N LEU A 176 8.07 -21.42 51.75
CA LEU A 176 9.14 -20.64 51.12
C LEU A 176 8.79 -19.15 51.03
N ARG A 177 7.55 -18.83 50.68
CA ARG A 177 7.04 -17.45 50.62
C ARG A 177 7.00 -16.77 51.99
N ASN A 178 6.53 -17.46 53.04
CA ASN A 178 6.60 -16.98 54.41
C ASN A 178 8.03 -16.63 54.83
N ARG A 179 9.00 -17.46 54.45
CA ARG A 179 10.41 -17.22 54.73
C ARG A 179 10.97 -16.01 53.99
N PHE A 180 10.57 -15.80 52.74
CA PHE A 180 10.97 -14.63 51.97
C PHE A 180 10.57 -13.33 52.69
N ILE A 181 9.30 -13.22 53.11
CA ILE A 181 8.79 -12.02 53.81
C ILE A 181 9.49 -11.84 55.18
N SER A 182 9.65 -12.91 55.95
CA SER A 182 10.33 -12.84 57.26
C SER A 182 11.82 -12.48 57.12
N THR A 183 12.49 -12.95 56.07
CA THR A 183 13.88 -12.57 55.74
C THR A 183 13.98 -11.09 55.38
N PHE A 184 13.08 -10.59 54.51
CA PHE A 184 13.02 -9.17 54.16
C PHE A 184 12.80 -8.29 55.40
N LYS A 185 11.84 -8.65 56.25
CA LYS A 185 11.53 -7.93 57.50
C LYS A 185 12.73 -7.84 58.42
N ARG A 186 13.48 -8.95 58.60
CA ARG A 186 14.72 -8.98 59.38
C ARG A 186 15.80 -8.09 58.77
N ASP A 187 16.07 -8.28 57.48
CA ASP A 187 17.20 -7.64 56.80
C ASP A 187 17.00 -6.12 56.62
N LYS A 188 15.75 -5.65 56.55
CA LYS A 188 15.42 -4.21 56.48
C LYS A 188 15.07 -3.58 57.83
N GLY A 189 15.23 -4.32 58.93
CA GLY A 189 15.06 -3.80 60.29
C GLY A 189 13.66 -3.29 60.60
N LEU A 190 12.61 -3.83 59.97
CA LEU A 190 11.26 -3.27 60.07
C LEU A 190 10.60 -3.51 61.44
N VAL A 191 10.99 -4.58 62.14
CA VAL A 191 10.66 -4.91 63.55
C VAL A 191 11.73 -5.90 64.06
N LYS A 192 11.97 -6.02 65.37
CA LYS A 192 12.72 -7.17 65.93
C LYS A 192 12.05 -8.47 65.46
N ALA A 193 12.81 -9.33 64.77
CA ALA A 193 12.32 -10.60 64.26
C ALA A 193 11.67 -11.40 65.40
N THR A 194 10.43 -11.84 65.18
CA THR A 194 9.68 -12.61 66.18
C THR A 194 10.22 -14.04 66.26
N GLU A 195 9.86 -14.77 67.32
CA GLU A 195 10.24 -16.18 67.44
C GLU A 195 9.68 -17.03 66.28
N ALA A 196 8.49 -16.66 65.78
CA ALA A 196 7.91 -17.27 64.58
C ALA A 196 8.76 -16.99 63.32
N ASP A 197 9.24 -15.75 63.15
CA ASP A 197 10.14 -15.40 62.05
C ASP A 197 11.45 -16.20 62.11
N ARG A 198 12.00 -16.42 63.31
CA ARG A 198 13.23 -17.22 63.51
C ARG A 198 13.05 -18.70 63.15
N ARG A 199 11.91 -19.32 63.51
CA ARG A 199 11.59 -20.71 63.13
C ARG A 199 11.45 -20.87 61.61
N ILE A 200 10.67 -19.99 60.97
CA ILE A 200 10.44 -20.00 59.52
C ILE A 200 11.77 -19.85 58.74
N ILE A 201 12.70 -19.04 59.24
CA ILE A 201 14.01 -18.84 58.60
C ILE A 201 14.92 -20.08 58.73
N ALA A 202 14.85 -20.77 59.88
CA ALA A 202 15.68 -21.94 60.21
C ALA A 202 15.30 -23.21 59.42
N GLU A 203 14.03 -23.35 59.01
CA GLU A 203 13.49 -24.57 58.40
C GLU A 203 13.65 -24.65 56.86
N GLY A 204 14.15 -23.61 56.16
CA GLY A 204 14.08 -23.52 54.69
C GLY A 204 15.42 -23.54 53.91
N ASN A 205 15.40 -24.04 52.68
CA ASN A 205 16.50 -23.93 51.69
C ASN A 205 16.46 -22.60 50.91
N GLY A 206 17.64 -21.99 50.69
CA GLY A 206 17.84 -20.56 50.34
C GLY A 206 17.64 -20.14 48.88
N TRP A 207 16.57 -20.59 48.22
CA TRP A 207 16.33 -20.28 46.80
C TRP A 207 14.96 -19.64 46.59
N VAL A 208 14.88 -18.32 46.79
CA VAL A 208 13.75 -17.49 46.31
C VAL A 208 14.33 -16.19 45.76
N HIS A 209 14.23 -15.99 44.45
CA HIS A 209 14.73 -14.79 43.77
C HIS A 209 13.56 -14.03 43.15
N GLY A 210 12.74 -13.37 43.97
CA GLY A 210 11.68 -12.48 43.48
C GLY A 210 10.47 -12.38 44.40
N GLY A 211 9.73 -11.28 44.28
CA GLY A 211 8.39 -11.18 44.85
C GLY A 211 7.41 -12.11 44.14
N ASP A 212 6.39 -12.55 44.88
CA ASP A 212 5.21 -13.22 44.37
C ASP A 212 4.03 -12.63 45.15
N VAL A 213 3.58 -11.46 44.70
CA VAL A 213 2.64 -10.60 45.42
C VAL A 213 1.30 -11.30 45.67
N VAL A 214 0.85 -12.13 44.72
CA VAL A 214 -0.43 -12.85 44.81
C VAL A 214 -0.36 -13.91 45.90
N VAL A 215 0.66 -14.76 45.88
CA VAL A 215 0.81 -15.81 46.90
C VAL A 215 1.19 -15.21 48.25
N ASP A 216 2.01 -14.16 48.27
CA ASP A 216 2.39 -13.47 49.50
C ASP A 216 1.19 -12.79 50.16
N ALA A 217 0.22 -12.26 49.40
CA ALA A 217 -1.00 -11.66 49.92
C ALA A 217 -1.90 -12.71 50.60
N GLN A 218 -2.02 -13.91 49.99
CA GLN A 218 -2.79 -15.03 50.56
C GLN A 218 -2.29 -15.45 51.94
N LEU A 219 -1.00 -15.24 52.26
CA LEU A 219 -0.45 -15.55 53.59
C LEU A 219 -1.02 -14.67 54.71
N TYR A 220 -1.69 -13.56 54.39
CA TYR A 220 -2.34 -12.66 55.35
C TYR A 220 -3.82 -13.01 55.59
N GLU A 221 -4.37 -13.93 54.80
CA GLU A 221 -5.76 -14.36 54.90
C GLU A 221 -5.98 -15.40 56.01
N GLY A 222 -7.22 -15.49 56.50
CA GLY A 222 -7.65 -16.53 57.43
C GLY A 222 -7.18 -16.39 58.89
N VAL A 223 -7.65 -17.33 59.72
CA VAL A 223 -7.28 -17.43 61.14
C VAL A 223 -5.85 -17.96 61.23
N GLY A 224 -4.95 -17.17 61.83
CA GLY A 224 -3.51 -17.48 61.89
C GLY A 224 -2.67 -16.92 60.74
N GLY A 225 -3.28 -16.19 59.79
CA GLY A 225 -2.54 -15.47 58.76
C GLY A 225 -1.62 -14.39 59.33
N ARG A 226 -0.61 -14.00 58.54
CA ARG A 226 0.37 -12.96 58.90
C ARG A 226 -0.32 -11.65 59.30
N LYS A 227 0.29 -10.91 60.23
CA LYS A 227 -0.24 -9.64 60.78
C LYS A 227 0.68 -8.45 60.54
N ASP A 228 1.85 -8.66 59.96
CA ASP A 228 2.86 -7.64 59.67
C ASP A 228 2.58 -6.90 58.35
N ILE A 229 1.37 -6.35 58.20
CA ILE A 229 0.90 -5.67 56.97
C ILE A 229 1.85 -4.55 56.54
N ALA A 230 2.49 -3.85 57.48
CA ALA A 230 3.48 -2.81 57.17
C ALA A 230 4.71 -3.36 56.41
N ALA A 231 5.14 -4.59 56.70
CA ALA A 231 6.23 -5.24 55.97
C ALA A 231 5.80 -5.55 54.54
N PHE A 232 4.57 -6.06 54.35
CA PHE A 232 4.00 -6.29 53.03
C PHE A 232 3.90 -5.00 52.21
N LYS A 233 3.34 -3.94 52.79
CA LYS A 233 3.21 -2.65 52.10
C LYS A 233 4.58 -2.06 51.74
N LYS A 234 5.61 -2.25 52.56
CA LYS A 234 6.96 -1.80 52.20
C LYS A 234 7.58 -2.63 51.07
N LEU A 235 7.23 -3.91 50.98
CA LEU A 235 7.74 -4.83 49.97
C LEU A 235 7.08 -4.62 48.60
N TYR A 236 5.76 -4.39 48.57
CA TYR A 236 4.96 -4.32 47.34
C TYR A 236 4.36 -2.94 47.05
N ALA A 237 4.46 -1.97 47.97
CA ALA A 237 3.79 -0.65 47.92
C ALA A 237 2.25 -0.68 47.96
N VAL A 238 1.62 -1.86 47.92
CA VAL A 238 0.16 -2.07 48.00
C VAL A 238 -0.22 -2.88 49.24
N SER A 239 -1.49 -2.86 49.65
CA SER A 239 -1.96 -3.72 50.76
C SER A 239 -2.31 -5.13 50.28
N PRO A 240 -2.28 -6.15 51.16
CA PRO A 240 -2.72 -7.51 50.79
C PRO A 240 -4.17 -7.57 50.28
N ALA A 241 -5.05 -6.68 50.77
CA ALA A 241 -6.45 -6.65 50.35
C ALA A 241 -6.60 -6.10 48.92
N ASP A 242 -5.85 -5.05 48.57
CA ASP A 242 -5.88 -4.46 47.23
C ASP A 242 -5.33 -5.44 46.18
N VAL A 243 -4.39 -6.31 46.55
CA VAL A 243 -3.86 -7.34 45.64
C VAL A 243 -4.95 -8.30 45.17
N GLN A 244 -6.01 -8.52 45.96
CA GLN A 244 -7.13 -9.38 45.55
C GLN A 244 -7.92 -8.81 44.36
N THR A 245 -7.85 -7.50 44.14
CA THR A 245 -8.52 -6.83 43.01
C THR A 245 -7.62 -6.69 41.79
N ILE A 246 -6.31 -6.86 41.93
CA ILE A 246 -5.34 -6.74 40.83
C ILE A 246 -5.26 -8.07 40.08
N ARG A 247 -5.77 -8.12 38.85
CA ARG A 247 -5.63 -9.32 37.99
C ARG A 247 -4.74 -9.10 36.78
N TYR A 248 -4.40 -7.85 36.48
CA TYR A 248 -3.58 -7.54 35.32
C TYR A 248 -2.11 -7.94 35.49
N GLN A 249 -1.67 -8.92 34.68
CA GLN A 249 -0.32 -9.50 34.77
C GLN A 249 0.82 -8.45 34.70
N PRO A 250 0.77 -7.44 33.82
CA PRO A 250 1.78 -6.38 33.81
C PRO A 250 1.95 -5.64 35.14
N THR A 251 0.87 -5.46 35.90
CA THR A 251 0.92 -4.88 37.25
C THR A 251 1.58 -5.85 38.23
N ILE A 252 1.15 -7.11 38.23
CA ILE A 252 1.70 -8.18 39.08
C ILE A 252 3.22 -8.29 38.88
N ASP A 253 3.68 -8.28 37.62
CA ASP A 253 5.10 -8.35 37.28
C ASP A 253 5.88 -7.13 37.77
N ALA A 254 5.30 -5.93 37.70
CA ALA A 254 5.90 -4.71 38.21
C ALA A 254 6.07 -4.75 39.75
N LEU A 255 5.02 -5.19 40.47
CA LEU A 255 5.05 -5.39 41.93
C LEU A 255 6.12 -6.41 42.33
N ASN A 256 6.17 -7.55 41.64
CA ASN A 256 7.14 -8.62 41.87
C ASN A 256 8.58 -8.17 41.59
N THR A 257 8.77 -7.35 40.56
CA THR A 257 10.06 -6.78 40.19
C THR A 257 10.58 -5.84 41.28
N HIS A 258 9.74 -4.91 41.75
CA HIS A 258 10.08 -4.03 42.87
C HIS A 258 10.45 -4.84 44.12
N ALA A 259 9.60 -5.79 44.50
CA ALA A 259 9.83 -6.65 45.67
C ALA A 259 11.14 -7.43 45.55
N GLY A 260 11.45 -7.96 44.36
CA GLY A 260 12.68 -8.68 44.10
C GLY A 260 13.93 -7.80 44.22
N ILE A 261 13.84 -6.51 43.88
CA ILE A 261 14.96 -5.56 43.99
C ILE A 261 15.11 -5.09 45.44
N ILE A 262 14.04 -4.63 46.08
CA ILE A 262 14.10 -4.10 47.45
C ILE A 262 14.49 -5.17 48.47
N ALA A 263 14.11 -6.43 48.25
CA ALA A 263 14.48 -7.55 49.12
C ALA A 263 15.85 -8.17 48.78
N SER A 264 16.50 -7.75 47.70
CA SER A 264 17.77 -8.34 47.29
C SER A 264 18.93 -7.93 48.21
N LYS A 265 19.88 -8.85 48.38
CA LYS A 265 21.23 -8.57 48.92
C LYS A 265 22.24 -8.24 47.83
N HIS A 266 21.91 -8.53 46.58
CA HIS A 266 22.82 -8.46 45.43
C HIS A 266 22.37 -7.43 44.39
N LYS A 267 21.20 -6.81 44.57
CA LYS A 267 20.68 -5.74 43.74
C LYS A 267 20.34 -4.54 44.61
N ILE A 268 20.67 -3.35 44.14
CA ILE A 268 20.30 -2.09 44.78
C ILE A 268 19.64 -1.22 43.71
N GLY A 269 18.41 -0.78 43.98
CA GLY A 269 17.73 0.27 43.21
C GLY A 269 18.18 1.65 43.72
N THR A 270 18.28 2.63 42.82
CA THR A 270 18.49 4.03 43.20
C THR A 270 17.20 4.67 43.72
N ASP A 271 17.31 5.87 44.29
CA ASP A 271 16.13 6.65 44.70
C ASP A 271 15.19 6.93 43.53
N GLU A 272 15.73 7.11 42.31
CA GLU A 272 14.94 7.33 41.09
C GLU A 272 14.11 6.09 40.73
N PHE A 273 14.68 4.89 40.87
CA PHE A 273 13.92 3.64 40.69
C PHE A 273 12.71 3.59 41.63
N TYR A 274 12.92 3.88 42.91
CA TYR A 274 11.84 3.85 43.91
C TYR A 274 10.82 4.98 43.70
N ALA A 275 11.27 6.16 43.26
CA ALA A 275 10.40 7.29 42.94
C ALA A 275 9.48 6.98 41.75
N ARG A 276 10.02 6.42 40.67
CA ARG A 276 9.24 6.03 39.48
C ARG A 276 8.24 4.91 39.79
N PHE A 277 8.65 3.92 40.56
CA PHE A 277 7.74 2.88 41.03
C PHE A 277 6.60 3.47 41.87
N SER A 278 6.93 4.32 42.85
CA SER A 278 5.92 4.96 43.71
C SER A 278 4.97 5.85 42.90
N GLY A 279 5.49 6.56 41.90
CA GLY A 279 4.67 7.37 40.99
C GLY A 279 3.69 6.53 40.17
N PHE A 280 4.13 5.36 39.69
CA PHE A 280 3.27 4.38 39.02
C PHE A 280 2.17 3.85 39.96
N ILE A 281 2.52 3.40 41.17
CA ILE A 281 1.55 2.83 42.12
C ILE A 281 0.51 3.86 42.56
N ARG A 282 0.92 5.12 42.80
CA ARG A 282 -0.01 6.20 43.14
C ARG A 282 -1.05 6.41 42.05
N LEU A 283 -0.63 6.51 40.80
CA LEU A 283 -1.55 6.66 39.67
C LEU A 283 -2.45 5.44 39.54
N LEU A 284 -1.90 4.24 39.70
CA LEU A 284 -2.69 3.02 39.62
C LEU A 284 -3.79 2.96 40.71
N GLU A 285 -3.48 3.37 41.94
CA GLU A 285 -4.44 3.48 43.05
C GLU A 285 -5.51 4.54 42.78
N GLU A 286 -5.15 5.71 42.23
CA GLU A 286 -6.08 6.78 41.85
C GLU A 286 -7.11 6.34 40.80
N PHE A 287 -6.73 5.42 39.91
CA PHE A 287 -7.61 4.85 38.89
C PHE A 287 -8.22 3.50 39.29
N GLY A 288 -8.14 3.12 40.57
CA GLY A 288 -8.81 1.93 41.10
C GLY A 288 -8.26 0.60 40.58
N TYR A 289 -6.95 0.55 40.28
CA TYR A 289 -6.28 -0.64 39.76
C TYR A 289 -6.86 -1.13 38.42
N ASP A 290 -7.13 -0.21 37.49
CA ASP A 290 -7.69 -0.52 36.16
C ASP A 290 -6.91 -1.61 35.40
N ASP A 291 -7.59 -2.73 35.11
CA ASP A 291 -7.08 -3.83 34.31
C ASP A 291 -7.22 -3.51 32.82
N GLY A 292 -6.37 -2.61 32.30
CA GLY A 292 -6.52 -2.16 30.92
C GLY A 292 -5.59 -1.06 30.45
N TYR A 293 -4.76 -0.49 31.34
CA TYR A 293 -3.96 0.68 31.03
C TYR A 293 -2.89 0.50 29.92
N LEU A 294 -2.67 -0.70 29.38
CA LEU A 294 -1.84 -0.91 28.17
C LEU A 294 -2.65 -1.26 26.92
N GLY A 295 -3.95 -1.54 27.06
CA GLY A 295 -4.85 -2.01 26.00
C GLY A 295 -5.64 -0.88 25.32
N GLY A 296 -5.01 0.28 25.06
CA GLY A 296 -5.70 1.43 24.49
C GLY A 296 -4.79 2.65 24.28
N ASN A 297 -5.39 3.84 24.29
CA ASN A 297 -4.65 5.10 24.22
C ASN A 297 -3.77 5.27 25.47
N ALA A 298 -2.58 5.84 25.28
CA ALA A 298 -1.66 6.06 26.40
C ALA A 298 -2.26 7.00 27.45
N THR A 299 -2.41 6.50 28.67
CA THR A 299 -2.85 7.25 29.85
C THR A 299 -1.65 7.65 30.71
N ASP A 300 -1.91 8.40 31.77
CA ASP A 300 -0.89 8.75 32.78
C ASP A 300 -0.33 7.49 33.45
N VAL A 301 -1.18 6.49 33.71
CA VAL A 301 -0.78 5.17 34.23
C VAL A 301 0.12 4.45 33.24
N THR A 302 -0.23 4.43 31.94
CA THR A 302 0.60 3.84 30.88
C THR A 302 2.00 4.46 30.86
N ARG A 303 2.08 5.79 30.92
CA ARG A 303 3.35 6.53 30.87
C ARG A 303 4.20 6.26 32.12
N ALA A 304 3.58 6.25 33.30
CA ALA A 304 4.28 5.95 34.54
C ALA A 304 4.78 4.50 34.61
N TYR A 305 3.99 3.54 34.13
CA TYR A 305 4.38 2.14 34.00
C TYR A 305 5.63 1.99 33.13
N TRP A 306 5.64 2.57 31.92
CA TRP A 306 6.80 2.51 31.04
C TRP A 306 8.00 3.28 31.59
N SER A 307 7.77 4.41 32.27
CA SER A 307 8.84 5.15 32.94
C SER A 307 9.56 4.29 34.00
N PHE A 308 8.79 3.56 34.81
CA PHE A 308 9.30 2.60 35.78
C PHE A 308 10.04 1.45 35.10
N LEU A 309 9.44 0.77 34.13
CA LEU A 309 10.09 -0.38 33.49
C LEU A 309 11.40 -0.01 32.80
N ASN A 310 11.42 1.14 32.11
CA ASN A 310 12.60 1.57 31.39
C ASN A 310 13.75 1.95 32.34
N CYS A 311 13.44 2.46 33.54
CA CYS A 311 14.48 2.83 34.50
C CYS A 311 15.19 1.62 35.11
N ILE A 312 14.59 0.42 35.09
CA ILE A 312 15.18 -0.79 35.71
C ILE A 312 16.59 -1.06 35.18
N LYS A 313 16.83 -0.86 33.88
CA LYS A 313 18.13 -1.17 33.25
C LYS A 313 19.26 -0.28 33.77
N ASP A 314 18.95 0.98 34.06
CA ASP A 314 19.93 2.00 34.38
C ASP A 314 20.02 2.26 35.89
N GLU A 315 18.91 2.07 36.60
CA GLU A 315 18.74 2.42 38.01
C GLU A 315 18.88 1.22 38.96
N VAL A 316 19.19 0.02 38.46
CA VAL A 316 19.41 -1.19 39.28
C VAL A 316 20.80 -1.74 39.06
N LYS A 317 21.62 -1.71 40.12
CA LYS A 317 23.00 -2.19 40.07
C LYS A 317 23.16 -3.52 40.79
N ARG A 318 24.06 -4.37 40.28
CA ARG A 318 24.50 -5.58 41.00
C ARG A 318 25.62 -5.22 41.96
N VAL A 319 25.53 -5.72 43.18
CA VAL A 319 26.61 -5.63 44.17
C VAL A 319 27.38 -6.95 44.12
N ASN A 320 28.66 -6.88 43.74
CA ASN A 320 29.54 -8.05 43.79
C ASN A 320 29.87 -8.35 45.26
N ALA A 321 29.80 -9.63 45.64
CA ALA A 321 30.20 -10.10 46.95
C ALA A 321 31.73 -10.15 47.06
N ILE A 322 32.36 -8.98 47.16
CA ILE A 322 33.74 -8.79 47.60
C ILE A 322 33.66 -7.57 48.52
N GLU A 323 34.25 -7.64 49.72
CA GLU A 323 34.15 -6.65 50.82
C GLU A 323 33.05 -6.91 51.89
N ALA A 324 32.90 -8.18 52.30
CA ALA A 324 32.40 -8.50 53.64
C ALA A 324 33.16 -9.69 54.21
N SER A 325 34.48 -9.51 54.34
CA SER A 325 35.33 -10.32 55.20
C SER A 325 36.45 -9.42 55.71
N ASP A 326 36.15 -8.69 56.77
CA ASP A 326 37.09 -8.28 57.82
C ASP A 326 36.29 -8.20 59.14
#